data_AF-H6PTC7-F1
#
_entry.id   AF-H6PTC7-F1
#
_cell.length_a   1.000
_cell.length_b   1.000
_cell.length_c   1.000
_cell.angle_alpha   90.00
_cell.angle_beta   90.00
_cell.angle_gamma   90.00
#
_symmetry.space_group_name_H-M   'P 1'
#
loop_
_entity.id
_entity.type
_entity.pdbx_description
1 polymer ?
#
loop_
_entity_poly.entity_id
_entity_poly.type
_entity_poly.pdbx_seq_one_letter_code
_entity_poly.pdbx_strand_id
1 'polypeptide(L)'
;MEDIRFYENLPSRFDYFVHSWDTAIKSSEDSDYSVCNIWGMQKYYLVSLVRKKINYPELKNLTEKLAREYQPKFILIEDKASGQQLIQDIGFLGGNIRVIGIKPSCDKGTRFASVVPLLQSASVLIPKQSSIILKELLNFPHIKNDDIVDSVSQFLNCIKDKSFKYPARIRSLI
;
A
#
# COMPACT_ATOMS: atom_id res chain seq x y z
N MET A 1 -21.38 -1.62 -3.82
CA MET A 1 -20.08 -2.16 -4.30
C MET A 1 -20.15 -3.67 -4.17
N GLU A 2 -20.81 -4.34 -5.12
CA GLU A 2 -21.24 -5.74 -5.00
C GLU A 2 -20.23 -6.76 -5.59
N ASP A 3 -19.12 -6.29 -6.17
CA ASP A 3 -18.22 -7.13 -6.98
C ASP A 3 -16.81 -7.35 -6.39
N ILE A 4 -16.59 -7.07 -5.09
CA ILE A 4 -15.30 -7.36 -4.47
C ILE A 4 -15.04 -8.87 -4.52
N ARG A 5 -13.92 -9.28 -5.11
CA ARG A 5 -13.55 -10.70 -5.18
C ARG A 5 -12.73 -11.13 -3.98
N PHE A 6 -13.00 -12.36 -3.56
CA PHE A 6 -12.33 -13.00 -2.44
C PHE A 6 -11.50 -14.18 -2.91
N TYR A 7 -10.47 -14.51 -2.14
CA TYR A 7 -9.76 -15.77 -2.25
C TYR A 7 -9.86 -16.54 -0.93
N GLU A 8 -9.80 -17.88 -1.01
CA GLU A 8 -9.71 -18.77 0.15
C GLU A 8 -8.28 -19.23 0.39
N ASN A 9 -7.56 -19.56 -0.69
CA ASN A 9 -6.15 -19.94 -0.65
C ASN A 9 -5.33 -19.02 -1.56
N LEU A 10 -4.12 -18.69 -1.13
CA LEU A 10 -3.15 -17.99 -1.97
C LEU A 10 -2.56 -18.95 -3.02
N PRO A 11 -2.15 -18.46 -4.19
CA PRO A 11 -1.36 -19.26 -5.13
C PRO A 11 -0.03 -19.68 -4.48
N SER A 12 0.55 -20.78 -4.97
CA SER A 12 1.83 -21.31 -4.47
C SER A 12 3.03 -20.40 -4.71
N ARG A 13 2.91 -19.44 -5.65
CA ARG A 13 3.95 -18.46 -5.97
C ARG A 13 3.33 -17.18 -6.51
N PHE A 14 4.06 -16.08 -6.37
CA PHE A 14 3.80 -14.79 -7.00
C PHE A 14 4.99 -14.38 -7.88
N ASP A 15 4.75 -13.52 -8.87
CA ASP A 15 5.81 -12.99 -9.72
C ASP A 15 6.73 -12.03 -8.94
N TYR A 16 6.12 -11.22 -8.07
CA TYR A 16 6.78 -10.35 -7.11
C TYR A 16 5.75 -9.82 -6.10
N PHE A 17 6.23 -9.12 -5.07
CA PHE A 17 5.38 -8.40 -4.12
C PHE A 17 5.51 -6.88 -4.27
N VAL A 18 4.47 -6.16 -3.85
CA VAL A 18 4.48 -4.69 -3.72
C VAL A 18 3.96 -4.33 -2.34
N HIS A 19 4.68 -3.45 -1.63
CA HIS A 19 4.20 -2.86 -0.39
C HIS A 19 3.62 -1.48 -0.70
N SER A 20 2.51 -1.13 -0.07
CA SER A 20 1.96 0.23 -0.09
C SER A 20 1.78 0.70 1.34
N TRP A 21 2.62 1.66 1.73
CA TRP A 21 2.60 2.30 3.03
C TRP A 21 1.85 3.62 2.99
N ASP A 22 0.86 3.72 3.87
CA ASP A 22 0.31 4.97 4.37
C ASP A 22 0.76 5.12 5.82
N THR A 23 1.37 6.24 6.18
CA THR A 23 2.12 6.38 7.44
C THR A 23 1.60 7.52 8.30
N ALA A 24 1.24 7.19 9.54
CA ALA A 24 0.91 8.19 10.54
C ALA A 24 2.17 8.73 11.24
N ILE A 25 2.07 9.92 11.83
CA ILE A 25 3.20 10.61 12.49
C ILE A 25 3.31 10.23 13.97
N LYS A 26 2.17 10.11 14.65
CA LYS A 26 2.10 9.95 16.12
C LYS A 26 1.58 8.58 16.48
N SER A 27 1.86 8.15 17.71
CA SER A 27 1.49 6.84 18.26
C SER A 27 0.52 6.94 19.45
N SER A 28 -0.27 8.01 19.55
CA SER A 28 -1.26 8.22 20.63
C SER A 28 -2.58 7.49 20.35
N GLU A 29 -3.44 7.31 21.37
CA GLU A 29 -4.76 6.68 21.17
C GLU A 29 -5.64 7.40 20.15
N ASP A 30 -5.46 8.71 19.98
CA ASP A 30 -6.16 9.52 18.98
C ASP A 30 -5.41 9.64 17.64
N SER A 31 -4.23 9.03 17.50
CA SER A 31 -3.47 9.12 16.24
C SER A 31 -4.07 8.22 15.16
N ASP A 32 -3.83 8.61 13.92
CA ASP A 32 -4.08 7.78 12.74
C ASP A 32 -3.21 6.52 12.77
N TYR A 33 -3.57 5.53 11.95
CA TYR A 33 -2.84 4.28 11.86
C TYR A 33 -1.78 4.36 10.77
N SER A 34 -0.61 3.77 11.01
CA SER A 34 0.28 3.37 9.92
C SER A 34 -0.22 2.06 9.33
N VAL A 35 -0.48 2.06 8.02
CA VAL A 35 -1.00 0.92 7.27
C VAL A 35 -0.03 0.48 6.19
N CYS A 36 0.19 -0.83 6.09
CA CYS A 36 0.83 -1.46 4.94
C CYS A 36 -0.07 -2.54 4.36
N ASN A 37 -0.38 -2.40 3.07
CA ASN A 37 -0.93 -3.47 2.26
C ASN A 37 0.17 -4.13 1.44
N ILE A 38 0.29 -5.45 1.54
CA ILE A 38 1.25 -6.26 0.78
C ILE A 38 0.51 -7.01 -0.32
N TRP A 39 0.90 -6.76 -1.56
CA TRP A 39 0.22 -7.27 -2.75
C TRP A 39 1.06 -8.31 -3.47
N GLY A 40 0.51 -9.51 -3.67
CA GLY A 40 1.10 -10.56 -4.47
C GLY A 40 0.69 -10.42 -5.94
N MET A 41 1.70 -10.37 -6.82
CA MET A 41 1.51 -10.05 -8.24
C MET A 41 1.37 -11.32 -9.08
N GLN A 42 0.21 -11.42 -9.73
CA GLN A 42 -0.23 -12.38 -10.77
C GLN A 42 -1.63 -11.92 -11.19
N LYS A 43 -2.42 -11.62 -10.16
CA LYS A 43 -3.44 -10.57 -10.13
C LYS A 43 -3.03 -9.57 -9.04
N TYR A 44 -3.97 -8.91 -8.37
CA TYR A 44 -3.71 -8.08 -7.20
C TYR A 44 -4.27 -8.78 -5.96
N TYR A 45 -3.50 -9.76 -5.43
CA TYR A 45 -3.87 -10.46 -4.20
C TYR A 45 -3.41 -9.66 -3.01
N LEU A 46 -4.31 -9.27 -2.11
CA LEU A 46 -3.92 -8.71 -0.83
C LEU A 46 -3.43 -9.83 0.09
N VAL A 47 -2.11 -10.00 0.18
CA VAL A 47 -1.46 -11.12 0.89
C VAL A 47 -1.39 -10.85 2.39
N SER A 48 -1.13 -9.61 2.77
CA SER A 48 -1.05 -9.19 4.17
C SER A 48 -1.51 -7.75 4.32
N LEU A 49 -2.18 -7.48 5.44
CA LEU A 49 -2.59 -6.15 5.86
C LEU A 49 -2.04 -5.92 7.26
N VAL A 50 -1.21 -4.89 7.38
CA VAL A 50 -0.67 -4.41 8.66
C VAL A 50 -1.31 -3.07 8.96
N ARG A 51 -1.88 -2.92 10.15
CA ARG A 51 -2.48 -1.66 10.64
C ARG A 51 -2.09 -1.47 12.09
N LYS A 52 -1.22 -0.50 12.39
CA LYS A 52 -0.69 -0.29 13.74
C LYS A 52 -0.52 1.20 14.07
N LYS A 53 -0.73 1.55 15.34
CA LYS A 53 -0.31 2.84 15.91
C LYS A 53 1.09 2.65 16.48
N ILE A 54 2.09 3.16 15.79
CA ILE A 54 3.50 2.95 16.10
C ILE A 54 4.27 4.24 15.87
N ASN A 55 5.35 4.42 16.63
CA ASN A 55 6.24 5.55 16.43
C ASN A 55 7.17 5.30 15.23
N TYR A 56 7.94 6.33 14.86
CA TYR A 56 8.79 6.27 13.68
C TYR A 56 9.88 5.16 13.73
N PRO A 57 10.67 5.00 14.82
CA PRO A 57 11.62 3.88 14.92
C PRO A 57 10.97 2.50 14.74
N GLU A 58 9.80 2.28 15.31
CA GLU A 58 9.03 1.04 15.16
C GLU A 58 8.54 0.84 13.71
N LEU A 59 8.07 1.92 13.06
CA LEU A 59 7.66 1.92 11.65
C LEU A 59 8.81 1.52 10.73
N LYS A 60 10.01 2.08 10.94
CA LYS A 60 11.22 1.73 10.18
C LYS A 60 11.57 0.26 10.34
N ASN A 61 11.69 -0.21 11.59
CA ASN A 61 12.01 -1.61 11.89
C ASN A 61 10.99 -2.59 11.29
N LEU A 62 9.70 -2.23 11.36
CA LEU A 62 8.63 -3.04 10.79
C LEU A 62 8.70 -3.08 9.26
N THR A 63 8.99 -1.94 8.62
CA THR A 63 9.13 -1.86 7.17
C THR A 63 10.28 -2.71 6.68
N GLU A 64 11.46 -2.63 7.32
CA GLU A 64 12.61 -3.46 6.99
C GLU A 64 12.34 -4.96 7.22
N LYS A 65 11.67 -5.31 8.32
CA LYS A 65 11.28 -6.69 8.62
C LYS A 65 10.42 -7.25 7.49
N LEU A 66 9.36 -6.52 7.11
CA LEU A 66 8.45 -6.95 6.05
C LEU A 66 9.18 -6.99 4.69
N ALA A 67 10.09 -6.06 4.42
CA ALA A 67 10.88 -6.09 3.19
C ALA A 67 11.78 -7.34 3.11
N ARG A 68 12.38 -7.78 4.22
CA ARG A 68 13.15 -9.03 4.28
C ARG A 68 12.26 -10.27 4.11
N GLU A 69 11.06 -10.25 4.70
CA GLU A 69 10.12 -11.37 4.67
C GLU A 69 9.51 -11.60 3.26
N TYR A 70 9.06 -10.53 2.61
CA TYR A 70 8.35 -10.63 1.32
C TYR A 70 9.23 -10.34 0.10
N GLN A 71 10.40 -9.74 0.27
CA GLN A 71 11.30 -9.31 -0.82
C GLN A 71 10.55 -8.57 -1.96
N PRO A 72 9.83 -7.48 -1.66
CA PRO A 72 9.01 -6.80 -2.65
C PRO A 72 9.87 -6.18 -3.74
N LYS A 73 9.36 -6.15 -4.97
CA LYS A 73 10.01 -5.39 -6.05
C LYS A 73 9.89 -3.89 -5.82
N PHE A 74 8.77 -3.45 -5.24
CA PHE A 74 8.46 -2.05 -4.99
C PHE A 74 7.91 -1.84 -3.59
N ILE A 75 8.38 -0.78 -2.92
CA ILE A 75 7.81 -0.26 -1.68
C ILE A 75 7.33 1.16 -1.98
N LEU A 76 6.02 1.33 -2.04
CA LEU A 76 5.36 2.62 -2.22
C LEU A 76 5.15 3.24 -0.84
N ILE A 77 5.53 4.49 -0.66
CA ILE A 77 5.39 5.22 0.61
C ILE A 77 4.82 6.58 0.30
N GLU A 78 3.76 7.02 0.99
CA GLU A 78 3.29 8.40 0.86
C GLU A 78 4.42 9.38 1.24
N ASP A 79 4.78 10.28 0.33
CA ASP A 79 5.85 11.27 0.49
C ASP A 79 5.34 12.47 1.31
N LYS A 80 5.00 12.19 2.57
CA LYS A 80 4.53 13.17 3.55
C LYS A 80 4.97 12.79 4.95
N ALA A 81 5.41 13.78 5.72
CA ALA A 81 5.69 13.68 7.15
C ALA A 81 6.56 12.48 7.57
N SER A 82 6.02 11.45 8.25
CA SER A 82 6.79 10.26 8.64
C SER A 82 7.21 9.41 7.46
N GLY A 83 6.45 9.42 6.35
CA GLY A 83 6.82 8.75 5.11
C GLY A 83 8.05 9.38 4.44
N GLN A 84 8.25 10.69 4.55
CA GLN A 84 9.46 11.37 4.07
C GLN A 84 10.72 10.90 4.80
N GLN A 85 10.64 10.85 6.14
CA GLN A 85 11.73 10.31 6.95
C GLN A 85 11.99 8.86 6.58
N LEU A 86 10.92 8.07 6.44
CA LEU A 86 11.01 6.65 6.10
C LEU A 86 11.69 6.44 4.75
N ILE A 87 11.36 7.21 3.72
CA ILE A 87 12.00 7.14 2.39
C ILE A 87 13.50 7.46 2.47
N GLN A 88 13.89 8.45 3.27
CA GLN A 88 15.30 8.85 3.42
C GLN A 88 16.11 7.81 4.20
N ASP A 89 15.52 7.25 5.25
CA ASP A 89 16.16 6.29 6.15
C ASP A 89 16.19 4.88 5.59
N ILE A 90 15.16 4.49 4.84
CA ILE A 90 15.14 3.25 4.09
C ILE A 90 16.05 3.46 2.87
N GLY A 91 17.35 3.30 3.12
CA GLY A 91 18.37 3.27 2.09
C GLY A 91 18.30 1.97 1.27
N PHE A 92 19.46 1.43 0.94
CA PHE A 92 19.55 0.16 0.23
C PHE A 92 19.14 -1.00 1.13
N LEU A 93 17.90 -1.47 1.00
CA LEU A 93 17.37 -2.66 1.71
C LEU A 93 17.95 -4.00 1.23
N GLY A 94 18.91 -3.98 0.30
CA GLY A 94 19.39 -5.18 -0.37
C GLY A 94 18.52 -5.56 -1.57
N GLY A 95 19.11 -6.33 -2.49
CA GLY A 95 18.41 -6.86 -3.66
C GLY A 95 17.95 -5.78 -4.66
N ASN A 96 16.98 -6.15 -5.50
CA ASN A 96 16.39 -5.27 -6.53
C ASN A 96 15.15 -4.50 -6.01
N ILE A 97 15.06 -4.25 -4.70
CA ILE A 97 13.93 -3.55 -4.07
C ILE A 97 14.02 -2.05 -4.40
N ARG A 98 12.92 -1.47 -4.89
CA ARG A 98 12.83 -0.03 -5.19
C ARG A 98 11.84 0.66 -4.26
N VAL A 99 12.31 1.64 -3.49
CA VAL A 99 11.47 2.53 -2.69
C VAL A 99 11.01 3.69 -3.55
N ILE A 100 9.71 3.98 -3.55
CA ILE A 100 9.08 4.99 -4.40
C ILE A 100 8.20 5.87 -3.51
N GLY A 101 8.55 7.16 -3.44
CA GLY A 101 7.71 8.17 -2.81
C GLY A 101 6.50 8.49 -3.69
N ILE A 102 5.31 8.44 -3.10
CA ILE A 102 4.05 8.77 -3.76
C ILE A 102 3.57 10.11 -3.26
N LYS A 103 3.38 11.05 -4.17
CA LYS A 103 2.70 12.33 -3.89
C LYS A 103 1.25 12.18 -4.33
N PRO A 104 0.27 12.15 -3.41
CA PRO A 104 -1.13 12.09 -3.80
C PRO A 104 -1.48 13.27 -4.69
N SER A 105 -2.10 12.99 -5.84
CA SER A 105 -2.76 13.99 -6.68
C SER A 105 -4.27 13.86 -6.50
N CYS A 106 -4.98 14.98 -6.50
CA CYS A 106 -6.42 15.06 -6.20
C CYS A 106 -6.78 14.75 -4.73
N ASP A 107 -8.02 15.03 -4.36
CA ASP A 107 -8.57 14.70 -3.04
C ASP A 107 -8.77 13.18 -2.86
N LYS A 108 -8.95 12.75 -1.60
CA LYS A 108 -9.09 11.33 -1.25
C LYS A 108 -10.26 10.65 -1.99
N GLY A 109 -11.41 11.34 -2.09
CA GLY A 109 -12.61 10.83 -2.75
C GLY A 109 -12.35 10.52 -4.21
N THR A 110 -11.75 11.47 -4.93
CA THR A 110 -11.37 11.30 -6.34
C THR A 110 -10.35 10.17 -6.54
N ARG A 111 -9.33 10.07 -5.67
CA ARG A 111 -8.32 9.00 -5.73
C ARG A 111 -8.97 7.62 -5.59
N PHE A 112 -9.87 7.45 -4.63
CA PHE A 112 -10.58 6.18 -4.42
C PHE A 112 -11.54 5.87 -5.57
N ALA A 113 -12.38 6.83 -5.98
CA ALA A 113 -13.33 6.65 -7.07
C ALA A 113 -12.64 6.15 -8.36
N SER A 114 -11.43 6.64 -8.63
CA SER A 114 -10.65 6.24 -9.80
C SER A 114 -10.17 4.78 -9.80
N VAL A 115 -10.19 4.09 -8.65
CA VAL A 115 -9.78 2.67 -8.51
C VAL A 115 -10.94 1.73 -8.27
N VAL A 116 -12.15 2.25 -8.01
CA VAL A 116 -13.37 1.45 -7.85
C VAL A 116 -13.61 0.48 -9.03
N PRO A 117 -13.46 0.88 -10.31
CA PRO A 117 -13.61 -0.06 -11.42
C PRO A 117 -12.64 -1.26 -11.36
N LEU A 118 -11.45 -1.06 -10.78
CA LEU A 118 -10.45 -2.12 -10.61
C LEU A 118 -10.79 -3.01 -9.41
N LEU A 119 -11.34 -2.45 -8.34
CA LEU A 119 -11.86 -3.20 -7.19
C LEU A 119 -13.07 -4.08 -7.57
N GLN A 120 -13.88 -3.61 -8.52
CA GLN A 120 -15.02 -4.34 -9.07
C GLN A 120 -14.62 -5.35 -10.16
N SER A 121 -13.39 -5.26 -10.67
CA SER A 121 -12.90 -6.21 -11.65
C SER A 121 -12.47 -7.52 -10.96
N ALA A 122 -12.40 -8.61 -11.72
CA ALA A 122 -11.88 -9.88 -11.22
C ALA A 122 -10.35 -9.91 -11.01
N SER A 123 -9.72 -8.74 -10.92
CA SER A 123 -8.27 -8.54 -10.76
C SER A 123 -7.85 -8.25 -9.32
N VAL A 124 -8.70 -7.70 -8.46
CA VAL A 124 -8.37 -7.48 -7.04
C VAL A 124 -8.98 -8.59 -6.20
N LEU A 125 -8.15 -9.27 -5.41
CA LEU A 125 -8.60 -10.36 -4.54
C LEU A 125 -8.22 -10.09 -3.09
N ILE A 126 -9.22 -10.07 -2.23
CA ILE A 126 -9.09 -9.79 -0.80
C ILE A 126 -9.30 -11.10 -0.01
N PRO A 127 -8.60 -11.34 1.11
CA PRO A 127 -8.88 -12.48 1.98
C PRO A 127 -10.32 -12.42 2.51
N LYS A 128 -11.07 -13.50 2.36
CA LYS A 128 -12.48 -13.61 2.78
C LYS A 128 -12.69 -13.27 4.26
N GLN A 129 -11.69 -13.52 5.09
CA GLN A 129 -11.74 -13.30 6.54
C GLN A 129 -11.38 -11.86 6.97
N SER A 130 -10.94 -10.99 6.06
CA SER A 130 -10.52 -9.63 6.44
C SER A 130 -11.73 -8.67 6.48
N SER A 131 -12.42 -8.67 7.61
CA SER A 131 -13.60 -7.83 7.84
C SER A 131 -13.28 -6.33 7.88
N ILE A 132 -12.08 -5.95 8.32
CA ILE A 132 -11.71 -4.54 8.52
C ILE A 132 -11.52 -3.77 7.21
N ILE A 133 -10.84 -4.37 6.22
CA ILE A 133 -10.67 -3.73 4.91
C ILE A 133 -12.00 -3.56 4.19
N LEU A 134 -12.87 -4.58 4.25
CA LEU A 134 -14.21 -4.48 3.67
C LEU A 134 -15.02 -3.38 4.33
N LYS A 135 -14.94 -3.26 5.66
CA LYS A 135 -15.61 -2.19 6.39
C LYS A 135 -15.16 -0.81 5.90
N GLU A 136 -13.87 -0.57 5.75
CA GLU A 136 -13.39 0.73 5.25
C GLU A 136 -13.77 0.96 3.77
N LEU A 137 -13.52 -0.01 2.88
CA LEU A 137 -13.83 0.12 1.44
C LEU A 137 -15.32 0.36 1.16
N LEU A 138 -16.22 -0.29 1.90
CA LEU A 138 -17.66 -0.22 1.65
C LEU A 138 -18.33 1.01 2.29
N ASN A 139 -17.76 1.56 3.35
CA ASN A 139 -18.34 2.69 4.09
C ASN A 139 -17.64 4.02 3.80
N PHE A 140 -16.55 4.04 3.04
CA PHE A 140 -15.91 5.28 2.58
C PHE A 140 -16.84 6.09 1.66
N PRO A 141 -16.93 7.44 1.79
CA PRO A 141 -16.12 8.31 2.65
C PRO A 141 -16.71 8.59 4.05
N HIS A 142 -17.74 7.85 4.47
CA HIS A 142 -18.50 8.11 5.70
C HIS A 142 -18.00 7.32 6.93
N ILE A 143 -16.73 6.92 6.93
CA ILE A 143 -16.11 6.17 8.03
C ILE A 143 -15.04 7.01 8.73
N LYS A 144 -14.83 6.77 10.04
CA LYS A 144 -13.85 7.50 10.85
C LYS A 144 -12.40 7.26 10.41
N ASN A 145 -12.07 6.02 10.05
CA ASN A 145 -10.73 5.63 9.62
C ASN A 145 -10.76 5.25 8.14
N ASP A 146 -9.86 5.85 7.38
CA ASP A 146 -9.70 5.64 5.94
C ASP A 146 -8.27 5.25 5.54
N ASP A 147 -7.40 4.99 6.52
CA ASP A 147 -5.97 4.67 6.33
C ASP A 147 -5.77 3.42 5.42
N ILE A 148 -6.67 2.42 5.49
CA ILE A 148 -6.59 1.25 4.60
C ILE A 148 -7.00 1.63 3.19
N VAL A 149 -8.07 2.43 3.04
CA VAL A 149 -8.54 2.93 1.75
C VAL A 149 -7.47 3.77 1.07
N ASP A 150 -6.75 4.60 1.81
CA ASP A 150 -5.65 5.42 1.30
C ASP A 150 -4.51 4.54 0.77
N SER A 151 -4.05 3.56 1.56
CA SER A 151 -3.00 2.64 1.13
C SER A 151 -3.41 1.75 -0.07
N VAL A 152 -4.66 1.29 -0.12
CA VAL A 152 -5.20 0.51 -1.26
C VAL A 152 -5.28 1.40 -2.51
N SER A 153 -5.82 2.60 -2.38
CA SER A 153 -5.95 3.56 -3.48
C SER A 153 -4.59 3.94 -4.04
N GLN A 154 -3.61 4.17 -3.18
CA GLN A 154 -2.23 4.43 -3.57
C GLN A 154 -1.67 3.30 -4.45
N PHE A 155 -1.77 2.04 -3.99
CA PHE A 155 -1.30 0.89 -4.75
C PHE A 155 -1.99 0.77 -6.11
N LEU A 156 -3.32 0.81 -6.14
CA LEU A 156 -4.09 0.61 -7.37
C LEU A 156 -3.89 1.75 -8.37
N ASN A 157 -3.77 2.99 -7.91
CA ASN A 157 -3.42 4.12 -8.77
C ASN A 157 -2.01 4.00 -9.34
N CYS A 158 -1.06 3.54 -8.53
CA CYS A 158 0.31 3.34 -8.96
C CYS A 158 0.43 2.22 -10.01
N ILE A 159 -0.22 1.08 -9.78
CA ILE A 159 -0.07 -0.09 -10.67
C ILE A 159 -0.88 0.01 -11.97
N LYS A 160 -1.99 0.77 -11.96
CA LYS A 160 -2.80 1.01 -13.17
C LYS A 160 -2.13 2.00 -14.13
N ASP A 161 -1.26 2.87 -13.61
CA ASP A 161 -0.49 3.80 -14.43
C ASP A 161 0.57 3.06 -15.25
N LYS A 162 0.50 3.17 -16.58
CA LYS A 162 1.43 2.52 -17.50
C LYS A 162 2.87 3.05 -17.33
N SER A 163 3.04 4.27 -16.86
CA SER A 163 4.36 4.86 -16.59
C SER A 163 5.10 4.14 -15.46
N PHE A 164 4.38 3.55 -14.51
CA PHE A 164 4.98 2.79 -13.40
C PHE A 164 5.68 1.50 -13.86
N LYS A 165 5.23 0.89 -14.98
CA LYS A 165 5.89 -0.29 -15.55
C LYS A 165 7.26 0.03 -16.18
N TYR A 166 7.50 1.30 -16.48
CA TYR A 166 8.74 1.82 -17.03
C TYR A 166 9.11 3.09 -16.27
N PRO A 167 9.57 2.99 -15.00
CA PRO A 167 9.98 4.18 -14.28
C PRO A 167 11.07 4.84 -15.12
N ALA A 168 10.75 6.00 -15.68
CA ALA A 168 11.70 6.82 -16.39
C ALA A 168 12.90 6.94 -15.46
N ARG A 169 14.06 6.46 -15.93
CA ARG A 169 15.33 6.57 -15.19
C ARG A 169 15.44 8.04 -14.78
N ILE A 170 15.23 8.34 -13.51
CA ILE A 170 15.58 9.64 -12.97
C ILE A 170 17.09 9.70 -13.16
N ARG A 171 17.51 10.49 -14.16
CA ARG A 171 18.90 10.85 -14.36
C ARG A 171 19.32 11.49 -13.06
N SER A 172 20.28 10.87 -12.38
CA SER A 172 21.15 11.57 -11.44
C SER A 172 21.69 12.80 -12.17
N LEU A 173 21.14 13.96 -11.87
CA LEU A 173 21.80 15.22 -12.17
C LEU A 173 22.92 15.34 -11.15
N ILE A 174 24.12 15.07 -11.68
CA ILE A 174 25.47 15.54 -11.33
C ILE A 174 25.58 16.24 -9.98
#